data_AF-X1R7L8-F1
#
_entry.id   AF-X1R7L8-F1
#
_cell.length_a   1.000
_cell.length_b   1.000
_cell.length_c   1.000
_cell.angle_alpha   90.00
_cell.angle_beta   90.00
_cell.angle_gamma   90.00
#
_symmetry.space_group_name_H-M   'P 1'
#
loop_
_entity.id
_entity.type
_entity.pdbx_description
1 polymer ?
#
loop_
_entity_poly.entity_id
_entity_poly.type
_entity_poly.pdbx_seq_one_letter_code
_entity_poly.pdbx_strand_id
1 'polypeptide(L)'
;KEEARRLFAAQPYKLELIDELPDEKVSLYQQGSFVDLCRGPHVSSSGEIKAFKLISIAGAYWRGDEHRPMLQRIYGVAFNTKEALAEHLKKLDEAARRDHRKLGKELDLFSIQDEFGPGLVLWHPKGAIIRRIIEDFWKDEHIKRGYDIVYTPHIARMNLWKTSGHLEFYKDYLYSPMDVEGQKYILKPMNCLGHILIYKTKLRSYRELPIRYAELGTVYRYERSGVLHG
;
A
#
# COMPACT_ATOMS: atom_id res chain seq x y z
N LYS A 1 11.26 4.39 35.15
CA LYS A 1 10.18 3.56 34.58
C LYS A 1 9.02 3.33 35.55
N GLU A 2 9.27 2.85 36.77
CA GLU A 2 8.19 2.53 37.73
C GLU A 2 7.26 3.71 38.03
N GLU A 3 7.82 4.91 38.25
CA GLU A 3 7.03 6.13 38.46
C GLU A 3 6.13 6.46 37.26
N ALA A 4 6.67 6.37 36.04
CA ALA A 4 5.90 6.57 34.81
C ALA A 4 4.78 5.52 34.65
N ARG A 5 5.01 4.25 35.05
CA ARG A 5 3.97 3.22 35.05
C ARG A 5 2.84 3.55 36.01
N ARG A 6 3.14 4.04 37.22
CA ARG A 6 2.13 4.48 38.18
C ARG A 6 1.31 5.66 37.63
N LEU A 7 1.98 6.62 36.99
CA LEU A 7 1.33 7.80 36.41
C LEU A 7 0.39 7.44 35.25
N PHE A 8 0.79 6.49 34.40
CA PHE A 8 0.01 6.08 33.22
C PHE A 8 -0.76 4.76 33.42
N ALA A 9 -1.10 4.39 34.66
CA ALA A 9 -1.78 3.13 34.97
C ALA A 9 -3.09 2.91 34.18
N ALA A 10 -3.79 4.00 33.85
CA ALA A 10 -5.03 3.96 33.05
C ALA A 10 -4.81 4.08 31.52
N GLN A 11 -3.57 4.21 31.05
CA GLN A 11 -3.22 4.40 29.63
C GLN A 11 -2.43 3.19 29.09
N PRO A 12 -3.12 2.10 28.68
CA PRO A 12 -2.47 0.82 28.37
C PRO A 12 -1.40 0.92 27.28
N TYR A 13 -1.62 1.75 26.25
CA TYR A 13 -0.64 1.95 25.18
C TYR A 13 0.66 2.58 25.65
N LYS A 14 0.63 3.48 26.64
CA LYS A 14 1.85 4.05 27.21
C LYS A 14 2.60 3.06 28.08
N LEU A 15 1.89 2.16 28.78
CA LEU A 15 2.51 1.09 29.55
C LEU A 15 3.28 0.13 28.62
N GLU A 16 2.65 -0.29 27.52
CA GLU A 16 3.33 -1.09 26.48
C GLU A 16 4.59 -0.40 25.96
N LEU A 17 4.50 0.90 25.63
CA LEU A 17 5.67 1.66 25.18
C LEU A 17 6.77 1.71 26.25
N ILE A 18 6.43 1.92 27.52
CA ILE A 18 7.41 1.96 28.62
C ILE A 18 8.14 0.62 28.76
N ASP A 19 7.42 -0.50 28.60
CA ASP A 19 7.98 -1.84 28.75
C ASP A 19 8.90 -2.22 27.58
N GLU A 20 8.60 -1.74 26.37
CA GLU A 20 9.42 -1.98 25.18
C GLU A 20 10.67 -1.10 25.08
N LEU A 21 10.71 0.05 25.76
CA LEU A 21 11.88 0.93 25.72
C LEU A 21 13.09 0.22 26.34
N PRO A 22 14.27 0.24 25.72
CA PRO A 22 15.47 -0.42 26.28
C PRO A 22 16.03 0.34 27.49
N ASP A 23 15.87 1.66 27.55
CA ASP A 23 16.45 2.51 28.58
C ASP A 23 15.78 2.33 29.96
N GLU A 24 16.54 2.30 31.06
CA GLU A 24 15.96 2.21 32.41
C GLU A 24 15.24 3.50 32.85
N LYS A 25 15.68 4.63 32.32
CA LYS A 25 15.11 5.96 32.57
C LYS A 25 14.29 6.39 31.37
N VAL A 26 13.10 6.90 31.64
CA VAL A 26 12.18 7.46 30.63
C VAL A 26 11.91 8.91 30.98
N SER A 27 11.82 9.76 29.97
CA SER A 27 11.45 11.17 30.13
C SER A 27 9.96 11.37 29.94
N LEU A 28 9.43 12.33 30.69
CA LEU A 28 8.05 12.78 30.63
C LEU A 28 8.01 14.25 30.27
N TYR A 29 7.05 14.64 29.44
CA TYR A 29 6.74 16.03 29.16
C TYR A 29 5.48 16.42 29.92
N GLN A 30 5.53 17.55 30.64
CA GLN A 30 4.37 18.07 31.37
C GLN A 30 4.08 19.51 30.95
N GLN A 31 2.82 19.77 30.62
CA GLN A 31 2.29 21.10 30.35
C GLN A 31 0.96 21.29 31.10
N GLY A 32 1.01 22.02 32.22
CA GLY A 32 -0.15 22.17 33.10
C GLY A 32 -0.62 20.82 33.65
N SER A 33 -1.88 20.47 33.39
CA SER A 33 -2.47 19.19 33.76
C SER A 33 -2.16 18.04 32.78
N PHE A 34 -1.63 18.36 31.59
CA PHE A 34 -1.30 17.36 30.59
C PHE A 34 0.10 16.79 30.83
N VAL A 35 0.22 15.45 30.86
CA VAL A 35 1.51 14.76 30.96
C VAL A 35 1.59 13.69 29.88
N ASP A 36 2.72 13.65 29.18
CA ASP A 36 2.97 12.73 28.08
C ASP A 36 4.31 12.00 28.19
N LEU A 37 4.35 10.78 27.64
CA LEU A 37 5.58 9.99 27.54
C LEU A 37 6.31 10.41 26.27
N CYS A 38 7.17 11.41 26.38
CA CYS A 38 7.90 11.96 25.24
C CYS A 38 9.35 12.26 25.61
N ARG A 39 10.27 11.96 24.68
CA ARG A 39 11.70 12.23 24.84
C ARG A 39 12.07 13.69 24.55
N GLY A 40 11.24 14.41 23.78
CA GLY A 40 11.52 15.77 23.31
C GLY A 40 12.62 15.85 22.25
N PRO A 41 13.16 17.06 21.95
CA PRO A 41 12.89 18.32 22.66
C PRO A 41 11.50 18.90 22.34
N HIS A 42 11.09 19.87 23.16
CA HIS A 42 9.86 20.64 22.99
C HIS A 42 10.20 22.13 22.86
N VAL A 43 9.27 22.92 22.32
CA VAL A 43 9.35 24.39 22.38
C VAL A 43 9.40 24.86 23.83
N SER A 44 10.01 26.01 24.08
CA SER A 44 10.17 26.53 25.45
C SER A 44 8.84 27.04 26.02
N SER A 45 7.94 27.53 25.16
CA SER A 45 6.58 27.92 25.51
C SER A 45 5.59 27.57 24.40
N SER A 46 4.35 27.19 24.77
CA SER A 46 3.28 26.96 23.80
C SER A 46 2.91 28.20 22.99
N GLY A 47 3.23 29.40 23.49
CA GLY A 47 3.07 30.67 22.76
C GLY A 47 3.96 30.79 21.51
N GLU A 48 4.99 29.94 21.37
CA GLU A 48 5.81 29.85 20.16
C GLU A 48 5.06 29.18 19.00
N ILE A 49 4.06 28.34 19.30
CA ILE A 49 3.28 27.60 18.30
C ILE A 49 2.16 28.50 17.76
N LYS A 50 2.49 29.34 16.78
CA LYS A 50 1.57 30.38 16.26
C LYS A 50 0.73 29.96 15.05
N ALA A 51 1.23 29.04 14.23
CA ALA A 51 0.58 28.64 12.99
C ALA A 51 0.51 27.12 12.87
N PHE A 52 -0.64 26.55 13.22
CA PHE A 52 -0.91 25.14 13.04
C PHE A 52 -2.35 24.90 12.56
N LYS A 53 -2.60 23.76 11.93
CA LYS A 53 -3.93 23.36 11.48
C LYS A 53 -4.10 21.85 11.51
N LEU A 54 -5.27 21.38 11.95
CA LEU A 54 -5.69 19.99 11.79
C LEU A 54 -6.17 19.78 10.34
N ILE A 55 -5.70 18.72 9.69
CA ILE A 55 -5.89 18.50 8.25
C ILE A 55 -6.82 17.35 7.92
N SER A 56 -6.80 16.26 8.69
CA SER A 56 -7.62 15.08 8.43
C SER A 56 -7.70 14.15 9.64
N ILE A 57 -8.64 13.22 9.58
CA ILE A 57 -8.81 12.13 10.55
C ILE A 57 -8.72 10.81 9.77
N ALA A 58 -8.07 9.81 10.35
CA ALA A 58 -8.01 8.46 9.80
C ALA A 58 -8.16 7.41 10.91
N GLY A 59 -8.58 6.20 10.56
CA GLY A 59 -8.44 5.03 11.42
C GLY A 59 -7.01 4.47 11.32
N ALA A 60 -6.48 3.98 12.43
CA ALA A 60 -5.22 3.25 12.45
C ALA A 60 -5.26 2.15 13.50
N TYR A 61 -4.58 1.04 13.25
CA TYR A 61 -4.47 -0.03 14.22
C TYR A 61 -3.16 0.08 15.01
N TRP A 62 -3.20 -0.23 16.30
CA TRP A 62 -2.00 -0.22 17.12
C TRP A 62 -0.96 -1.20 16.57
N ARG A 63 0.28 -0.74 16.35
CA ARG A 63 1.36 -1.48 15.67
C ARG A 63 1.02 -1.99 14.26
N GLY A 64 -0.06 -1.51 13.65
CA GLY A 64 -0.53 -2.00 12.35
C GLY A 64 -1.20 -3.39 12.41
N ASP A 65 -1.59 -3.85 13.61
CA ASP A 65 -2.27 -5.13 13.82
C ASP A 65 -3.79 -4.94 13.85
N GLU A 66 -4.46 -5.39 12.79
CA GLU A 66 -5.92 -5.31 12.59
C GLU A 66 -6.74 -6.11 13.61
N HIS A 67 -6.12 -7.03 14.35
CA HIS A 67 -6.76 -7.74 15.46
C HIS A 67 -6.80 -6.92 16.77
N ARG A 68 -6.09 -5.79 16.82
CA ARG A 68 -6.08 -4.88 17.97
C ARG A 68 -7.12 -3.77 17.82
N PRO A 69 -7.48 -3.06 18.92
CA PRO A 69 -8.45 -1.98 18.83
C PRO A 69 -8.06 -0.91 17.81
N MET A 70 -9.04 -0.48 17.00
CA MET A 70 -8.85 0.63 16.07
C MET A 70 -8.74 1.95 16.83
N LEU A 71 -7.71 2.72 16.51
CA LEU A 71 -7.42 4.05 17.04
C LEU A 71 -7.83 5.13 16.03
N GLN A 72 -8.18 6.30 16.56
CA GLN A 72 -8.40 7.49 15.75
C GLN A 72 -7.09 8.29 15.66
N ARG A 73 -6.61 8.49 14.44
CA ARG A 73 -5.43 9.30 14.15
C ARG A 73 -5.87 10.66 13.62
N ILE A 74 -5.48 11.72 14.32
CA ILE A 74 -5.71 13.10 13.90
C ILE A 74 -4.41 13.63 13.29
N TYR A 75 -4.47 14.04 12.02
CA TYR A 75 -3.34 14.64 11.33
C TYR A 75 -3.39 16.16 11.47
N GLY A 76 -2.22 16.77 11.67
CA GLY A 76 -2.05 18.21 11.72
C GLY A 76 -0.68 18.62 11.23
N VAL A 77 -0.55 19.89 10.87
CA VAL A 77 0.70 20.51 10.44
C VAL A 77 0.95 21.79 11.23
N ALA A 78 2.21 22.11 11.49
CA ALA A 78 2.62 23.32 12.19
C ALA A 78 3.80 23.98 11.47
N PHE A 79 3.82 25.31 11.46
CA PHE A 79 4.83 26.15 10.82
C PHE A 79 5.20 27.32 11.72
N ASN A 80 6.37 27.92 11.47
CA ASN A 80 6.84 29.09 12.23
C ASN A 80 6.01 30.36 11.92
N THR A 81 5.44 30.47 10.72
CA THR A 81 4.70 31.65 10.26
C THR A 81 3.35 31.27 9.64
N LYS A 82 2.40 32.20 9.66
CA LYS A 82 1.07 32.00 9.07
C LYS A 82 1.14 31.93 7.55
N GLU A 83 2.11 32.62 6.95
CA GLU A 83 2.36 32.66 5.52
C GLU A 83 2.83 31.29 5.02
N ALA A 84 3.77 30.64 5.72
CA ALA A 84 4.24 29.31 5.38
C ALA A 84 3.13 28.25 5.53
N LEU A 85 2.30 28.36 6.57
CA LEU A 85 1.13 27.51 6.72
C LEU A 85 0.15 27.70 5.56
N ALA A 86 -0.15 28.95 5.18
CA ALA A 86 -1.06 29.24 4.07
C ALA A 86 -0.53 28.71 2.74
N GLU A 87 0.76 28.87 2.46
CA GLU A 87 1.40 28.31 1.26
C GLU A 87 1.31 26.78 1.24
N HIS A 88 1.57 26.12 2.36
CA HIS A 88 1.46 24.67 2.46
C HIS A 88 0.02 24.19 2.23
N LEU A 89 -0.97 24.85 2.83
CA LEU A 89 -2.38 24.53 2.63
C LEU A 89 -2.81 24.73 1.18
N LYS A 90 -2.29 25.76 0.50
CA LYS A 90 -2.53 25.96 -0.93
C LYS A 90 -1.96 24.81 -1.77
N LYS A 91 -0.76 24.30 -1.44
CA LYS A 91 -0.18 23.12 -2.11
C LYS A 91 -1.01 21.86 -1.88
N LEU A 92 -1.54 21.66 -0.67
CA LEU A 92 -2.44 20.54 -0.38
C LEU A 92 -3.75 20.63 -1.17
N ASP A 93 -4.37 21.81 -1.28
CA ASP A 93 -5.56 22.02 -2.10
C ASP A 93 -5.27 21.71 -3.58
N GLU A 94 -4.14 22.19 -4.08
CA GLU A 94 -3.72 21.99 -5.47
C GLU A 94 -3.42 20.52 -5.79
N ALA A 95 -2.88 19.77 -4.83
CA ALA A 95 -2.71 18.32 -4.92
C ALA A 95 -4.06 17.59 -4.90
N ALA A 96 -4.97 17.98 -3.99
CA ALA A 96 -6.31 17.39 -3.89
C ALA A 96 -7.15 17.59 -5.16
N ARG A 97 -6.95 18.70 -5.89
CA ARG A 97 -7.57 18.93 -7.21
C ARG A 97 -7.11 17.97 -8.29
N ARG A 98 -5.89 17.42 -8.17
CA ARG A 98 -5.29 16.47 -9.13
C ARG A 98 -5.37 15.02 -8.68
N ASP A 99 -6.16 14.76 -7.65
CA ASP A 99 -6.39 13.41 -7.18
C ASP A 99 -7.09 12.60 -8.29
N HIS A 100 -6.44 11.54 -8.75
CA HIS A 100 -6.95 10.68 -9.82
C HIS A 100 -8.31 10.05 -9.50
N ARG A 101 -8.68 9.95 -8.22
CA ARG A 101 -9.97 9.42 -7.77
C ARG A 101 -11.09 10.42 -8.00
N LYS A 102 -10.80 11.68 -7.67
CA LYS A 102 -11.68 12.81 -7.95
C LYS A 102 -11.85 12.98 -9.44
N LEU A 103 -10.74 13.06 -10.18
CA LEU A 103 -10.76 13.22 -11.63
C LEU A 103 -11.36 11.99 -12.33
N GLY A 104 -11.08 10.79 -11.85
CA GLY A 104 -11.61 9.54 -12.39
C GLY A 104 -13.14 9.52 -12.37
N LYS A 105 -13.73 10.01 -11.27
CA LYS A 105 -15.17 10.19 -11.14
C LYS A 105 -15.70 11.35 -12.00
N GLU A 106 -15.10 12.54 -11.90
CA GLU A 106 -15.55 13.75 -12.62
C GLU A 106 -15.50 13.60 -14.14
N LEU A 107 -14.51 12.85 -14.64
CA LEU A 107 -14.29 12.64 -16.08
C LEU A 107 -14.89 11.32 -16.60
N ASP A 108 -15.51 10.52 -15.74
CA ASP A 108 -16.11 9.22 -16.09
C ASP A 108 -15.08 8.22 -16.68
N LEU A 109 -13.96 8.05 -16.00
CA LEU A 109 -12.84 7.20 -16.45
C LEU A 109 -12.92 5.78 -15.87
N PHE A 110 -13.24 5.66 -14.59
CA PHE A 110 -13.36 4.39 -13.90
C PHE A 110 -14.21 4.52 -12.64
N SER A 111 -14.63 3.39 -12.09
CA SER A 111 -15.22 3.30 -10.76
C SER A 111 -14.69 2.10 -9.99
N ILE A 112 -14.79 2.17 -8.67
CA ILE A 112 -14.62 1.03 -7.77
C ILE A 112 -15.95 0.92 -7.02
N GLN A 113 -16.61 -0.23 -7.12
CA GLN A 113 -17.92 -0.46 -6.52
C GLN A 113 -17.77 -1.54 -5.45
N ASP A 114 -18.31 -1.27 -4.26
CA ASP A 114 -18.20 -2.19 -3.12
C ASP A 114 -18.84 -3.55 -3.42
N GLU A 115 -19.92 -3.56 -4.22
CA GLU A 115 -20.61 -4.77 -4.67
C GLU A 115 -19.74 -5.65 -5.58
N PHE A 116 -18.84 -5.05 -6.34
CA PHE A 116 -17.90 -5.79 -7.18
C PHE A 116 -16.67 -6.24 -6.37
N GLY A 117 -16.29 -5.45 -5.37
CA GLY A 117 -15.23 -5.74 -4.42
C GLY A 117 -14.19 -4.62 -4.36
N PRO A 118 -13.61 -4.35 -3.17
CA PRO A 118 -12.64 -3.27 -3.01
C PRO A 118 -11.37 -3.54 -3.82
N GLY A 119 -10.81 -2.49 -4.43
CA GLY A 119 -9.60 -2.57 -5.26
C GLY A 119 -9.81 -3.14 -6.66
N LEU A 120 -11.03 -3.56 -7.02
CA LEU A 120 -11.36 -4.09 -8.33
C LEU A 120 -11.93 -2.97 -9.23
N VAL A 121 -11.06 -2.41 -10.06
CA VAL A 121 -11.38 -1.24 -10.91
C VAL A 121 -12.24 -1.63 -12.11
N LEU A 122 -13.38 -0.96 -12.24
CA LEU A 122 -14.25 -0.99 -13.41
C LEU A 122 -13.85 0.15 -14.35
N TRP A 123 -13.22 -0.19 -15.48
CA TRP A 123 -12.82 0.79 -16.48
C TRP A 123 -14.02 1.20 -17.34
N HIS A 124 -14.36 2.49 -17.35
CA HIS A 124 -15.44 3.05 -18.17
C HIS A 124 -14.93 3.30 -19.59
N PRO A 125 -15.80 3.54 -20.60
CA PRO A 125 -15.37 3.67 -21.99
C PRO A 125 -14.23 4.67 -22.22
N LYS A 126 -14.26 5.84 -21.57
CA LYS A 126 -13.18 6.85 -21.71
C LYS A 126 -11.87 6.38 -21.10
N GLY A 127 -11.90 5.83 -19.89
CA GLY A 127 -10.70 5.29 -19.25
C GLY A 127 -10.15 4.07 -19.98
N ALA A 128 -11.03 3.21 -20.51
CA ALA A 128 -10.65 2.06 -21.33
C ALA A 128 -9.92 2.46 -22.62
N ILE A 129 -10.33 3.56 -23.27
CA ILE A 129 -9.58 4.11 -24.42
C ILE A 129 -8.19 4.60 -24.02
N ILE A 130 -8.06 5.32 -22.90
CA ILE A 130 -6.75 5.77 -22.40
C ILE A 130 -5.86 4.56 -22.13
N ARG A 131 -6.38 3.55 -21.43
CA ARG A 131 -5.69 2.29 -21.15
C ARG A 131 -5.24 1.62 -22.45
N ARG A 132 -6.13 1.50 -23.45
CA ARG A 132 -5.81 0.92 -24.76
C ARG A 132 -4.65 1.66 -25.43
N ILE A 133 -4.66 2.99 -25.46
CA ILE A 133 -3.59 3.78 -26.09
C ILE A 133 -2.22 3.45 -25.44
N ILE A 134 -2.19 3.34 -24.11
CA ILE A 134 -0.98 2.98 -23.37
C ILE A 134 -0.56 1.54 -23.67
N GLU A 135 -1.50 0.60 -23.67
CA GLU A 135 -1.23 -0.81 -23.97
C GLU A 135 -0.72 -1.02 -25.40
N ASP A 136 -1.30 -0.33 -26.38
CA ASP A 136 -0.91 -0.42 -27.78
C ASP A 136 0.50 0.17 -27.98
N PHE A 137 0.79 1.34 -27.41
CA PHE A 137 2.16 1.89 -27.36
C PHE A 137 3.15 0.91 -26.72
N TRP A 138 2.78 0.33 -25.57
CA TRP A 138 3.63 -0.63 -24.87
C TRP A 138 3.95 -1.85 -25.74
N LYS A 139 2.95 -2.43 -26.41
CA LYS A 139 3.13 -3.59 -27.30
C LYS A 139 4.04 -3.23 -28.46
N ASP A 140 3.79 -2.10 -29.12
CA ASP A 140 4.57 -1.63 -30.27
C ASP A 140 6.04 -1.44 -29.89
N GLU A 141 6.32 -0.81 -28.75
CA GLU A 141 7.70 -0.59 -28.30
C GLU A 141 8.43 -1.88 -27.91
N HIS A 142 7.72 -2.87 -27.36
CA HIS A 142 8.29 -4.18 -27.04
C HIS A 142 8.62 -4.98 -28.31
N ILE A 143 7.69 -5.01 -29.27
CA ILE A 143 7.88 -5.69 -30.56
C ILE A 143 9.06 -5.06 -31.32
N LYS A 144 9.15 -3.73 -31.38
CA LYS A 144 10.29 -3.01 -31.98
C LYS A 144 11.64 -3.37 -31.35
N ARG A 145 11.66 -3.77 -30.08
CA ARG A 145 12.87 -4.14 -29.33
C ARG A 145 13.14 -5.65 -29.30
N GLY A 146 12.41 -6.43 -30.12
CA GLY A 146 12.59 -7.86 -30.24
C GLY A 146 12.15 -8.64 -28.99
N TYR A 147 11.04 -8.22 -28.38
CA TYR A 147 10.33 -9.04 -27.40
C TYR A 147 9.23 -9.83 -28.11
N ASP A 148 9.11 -11.10 -27.73
CA ASP A 148 7.99 -11.95 -28.13
C ASP A 148 6.84 -11.75 -27.14
N ILE A 149 5.69 -11.31 -27.66
CA ILE A 149 4.48 -11.14 -26.85
C ILE A 149 3.87 -12.51 -26.56
N VAL A 150 3.64 -12.82 -25.30
CA VAL A 150 3.03 -14.07 -24.84
C VAL A 150 1.80 -13.81 -23.98
N TYR A 151 0.95 -14.82 -23.80
CA TYR A 151 -0.21 -14.79 -22.92
C TYR A 151 -0.20 -16.02 -22.03
N THR A 152 -0.34 -15.83 -20.71
CA THR A 152 -0.33 -16.92 -19.73
C THR A 152 -1.60 -16.91 -18.87
N PRO A 153 -2.13 -18.10 -18.50
CA PRO A 153 -3.35 -18.18 -17.69
C PRO A 153 -3.25 -17.40 -16.37
N HIS A 154 -4.41 -16.98 -15.84
CA HIS A 154 -4.50 -16.24 -14.56
C HIS A 154 -4.49 -17.15 -13.33
N ILE A 155 -4.71 -18.45 -13.53
CA ILE A 155 -4.83 -19.45 -12.48
C ILE A 155 -3.81 -20.56 -12.74
N ALA A 156 -3.20 -21.08 -11.68
CA ALA A 156 -2.25 -22.18 -11.76
C ALA A 156 -2.27 -23.06 -10.51
N ARG A 157 -1.81 -24.30 -10.65
CA ARG A 157 -1.67 -25.24 -9.52
C ARG A 157 -0.76 -24.64 -8.46
N MET A 158 -1.17 -24.74 -7.20
CA MET A 158 -0.43 -24.21 -6.04
C MET A 158 1.00 -24.75 -5.98
N ASN A 159 1.21 -26.01 -6.38
CA ASN A 159 2.53 -26.65 -6.42
C ASN A 159 3.54 -25.90 -7.29
N LEU A 160 3.11 -25.26 -8.38
CA LEU A 160 4.00 -24.47 -9.25
C LEU A 160 4.65 -23.32 -8.47
N TRP A 161 3.86 -22.66 -7.62
CA TRP A 161 4.29 -21.55 -6.77
C TRP A 161 5.18 -22.03 -5.62
N LYS A 162 4.88 -23.21 -5.06
CA LYS A 162 5.72 -23.86 -4.07
C LYS A 162 7.12 -24.16 -4.63
N THR A 163 7.19 -24.78 -5.81
CA THR A 163 8.46 -25.08 -6.49
C THR A 163 9.30 -23.84 -6.73
N SER A 164 8.66 -22.71 -7.03
CA SER A 164 9.35 -21.45 -7.27
C SER A 164 9.73 -20.66 -6.01
N GLY A 165 9.34 -21.10 -4.81
CA GLY A 165 9.52 -20.37 -3.55
C GLY A 165 8.52 -19.23 -3.30
N HIS A 166 7.82 -18.75 -4.33
CA HIS A 166 6.86 -17.64 -4.20
C HIS A 166 5.73 -17.91 -3.21
N LEU A 167 5.36 -19.18 -2.99
CA LEU A 167 4.30 -19.51 -2.03
C LEU A 167 4.62 -19.00 -0.61
N GLU A 168 5.87 -19.06 -0.18
CA GLU A 168 6.27 -18.60 1.16
C GLU A 168 6.33 -17.08 1.22
N PHE A 169 6.90 -16.44 0.20
CA PHE A 169 7.02 -14.99 0.14
C PHE A 169 5.67 -14.26 -0.02
N TYR A 170 4.73 -14.85 -0.75
CA TYR A 170 3.43 -14.24 -1.03
C TYR A 170 2.31 -14.79 -0.16
N LYS A 171 2.59 -15.68 0.81
CA LYS A 171 1.56 -16.40 1.58
C LYS A 171 0.44 -15.48 2.08
N ASP A 172 0.79 -14.31 2.60
CA ASP A 172 -0.15 -13.35 3.18
C ASP A 172 -0.85 -12.45 2.14
N TYR A 173 -0.39 -12.49 0.89
CA TYR A 173 -0.89 -11.71 -0.25
C TYR A 173 -1.56 -12.58 -1.33
N LEU A 174 -1.77 -13.87 -1.07
CA LEU A 174 -2.45 -14.78 -2.00
C LEU A 174 -3.94 -14.82 -1.69
N TYR A 175 -4.76 -14.74 -2.74
CA TYR A 175 -6.16 -15.13 -2.65
C TYR A 175 -6.27 -16.60 -2.25
N SER A 176 -7.33 -16.94 -1.53
CA SER A 176 -7.57 -18.30 -1.05
C SER A 176 -7.57 -19.29 -2.22
N PRO A 177 -6.94 -20.48 -2.04
CA PRO A 177 -6.90 -21.49 -3.09
C PRO A 177 -8.30 -22.05 -3.36
N MET A 178 -8.59 -22.28 -4.64
CA MET A 178 -9.75 -23.03 -5.11
C MET A 178 -9.40 -24.52 -5.15
N ASP A 179 -10.28 -25.37 -4.62
CA ASP A 179 -10.18 -26.81 -4.79
C ASP A 179 -10.83 -27.22 -6.10
N VAL A 180 -10.08 -27.90 -6.96
CA VAL A 180 -10.55 -28.47 -8.22
C VAL A 180 -10.12 -29.93 -8.22
N GLU A 181 -11.07 -30.82 -7.96
CA GLU A 181 -10.86 -32.28 -7.95
C GLU A 181 -9.71 -32.71 -6.99
N GLY A 182 -9.66 -32.13 -5.80
CA GLY A 182 -8.64 -32.41 -4.79
C GLY A 182 -7.29 -31.73 -5.06
N GLN A 183 -7.20 -30.90 -6.12
CA GLN A 183 -6.02 -30.09 -6.41
C GLN A 183 -6.27 -28.62 -6.10
N LYS A 184 -5.33 -28.00 -5.38
CA LYS A 184 -5.39 -26.57 -5.07
C LYS A 184 -4.87 -25.73 -6.24
N TYR A 185 -5.69 -24.81 -6.71
CA TYR A 185 -5.35 -23.78 -7.68
C TYR A 185 -5.40 -22.41 -7.04
N ILE A 186 -4.52 -21.51 -7.47
CA ILE A 186 -4.50 -20.12 -7.00
C ILE A 186 -4.46 -19.16 -8.19
N LEU A 187 -5.00 -17.96 -7.98
CA LEU A 187 -4.78 -16.83 -8.87
C LEU A 187 -3.30 -16.42 -8.83
N LYS A 188 -2.73 -16.07 -9.98
CA LYS A 188 -1.32 -15.73 -10.10
C LYS A 188 -1.02 -14.37 -9.44
N PRO A 189 -0.05 -14.28 -8.51
CA PRO A 189 0.42 -12.98 -7.98
C PRO A 189 1.47 -12.31 -8.90
N MET A 190 1.93 -13.02 -9.94
CA MET A 190 2.94 -12.59 -10.92
C MET A 190 2.93 -13.46 -12.18
N ASN A 191 3.60 -13.01 -13.25
CA ASN A 191 3.58 -13.69 -14.56
C ASN A 191 4.76 -14.65 -14.80
N CYS A 192 5.85 -14.54 -14.03
CA CYS A 192 7.14 -15.16 -14.34
C CYS A 192 7.08 -16.68 -14.56
N LEU A 193 6.25 -17.41 -13.81
CA LEU A 193 6.19 -18.88 -13.91
C LEU A 193 5.58 -19.33 -15.23
N GLY A 194 4.61 -18.60 -15.77
CA GLY A 194 4.08 -18.86 -17.10
C GLY A 194 5.15 -18.69 -18.18
N HIS A 195 5.95 -17.62 -18.09
CA HIS A 195 7.06 -17.35 -19.03
C HIS A 195 8.14 -18.44 -18.95
N ILE A 196 8.46 -18.92 -17.75
CA ILE A 196 9.42 -20.01 -17.53
C ILE A 196 8.90 -21.32 -18.13
N LEU A 197 7.60 -21.61 -18.00
CA LEU A 197 7.01 -22.81 -18.61
C LEU A 197 7.05 -22.73 -20.14
N ILE A 198 6.80 -21.57 -20.75
CA ILE A 198 6.96 -21.35 -22.20
C ILE A 198 8.42 -21.56 -22.61
N TYR A 199 9.37 -21.02 -21.84
CA TYR A 199 10.81 -21.22 -22.09
C TYR A 199 11.17 -22.72 -22.12
N LYS A 200 10.64 -23.50 -21.17
CA LYS A 200 10.91 -24.94 -21.00
C LYS A 200 10.32 -25.86 -22.07
N THR A 201 9.48 -25.36 -22.98
CA THR A 201 8.82 -26.20 -24.00
C THR A 201 9.78 -26.81 -25.03
N LYS A 202 10.98 -26.26 -25.19
CA LYS A 202 12.02 -26.81 -26.07
C LYS A 202 13.42 -26.52 -25.53
N LEU A 203 14.37 -27.36 -25.92
CA LEU A 203 15.79 -27.09 -25.69
C LEU A 203 16.22 -25.84 -26.48
N ARG A 204 17.06 -25.01 -25.86
CA ARG A 204 17.53 -23.74 -26.44
C ARG A 204 19.03 -23.76 -26.62
N SER A 205 19.50 -23.29 -27.77
CA SER A 205 20.93 -23.03 -28.01
C SER A 205 21.34 -21.71 -27.36
N TYR A 206 22.60 -21.60 -26.94
CA TYR A 206 23.16 -20.32 -26.47
C TYR A 206 23.07 -19.22 -27.53
N ARG A 207 22.99 -19.59 -28.82
CA ARG A 207 22.84 -18.66 -29.96
C ARG A 207 21.43 -18.06 -30.08
N GLU A 208 20.41 -18.71 -29.50
CA GLU A 208 19.05 -18.15 -29.45
C GLU A 208 18.91 -17.09 -28.35
N LEU A 209 19.92 -16.95 -27.47
CA LEU A 209 19.92 -15.92 -26.43
C LEU A 209 20.40 -14.58 -26.99
N PRO A 210 19.82 -13.45 -26.56
CA PRO A 210 18.81 -13.33 -25.49
C PRO A 210 17.37 -13.59 -25.95
N ILE A 211 16.62 -14.39 -25.19
CA ILE A 211 15.16 -14.56 -25.34
C ILE A 211 14.46 -13.56 -24.42
N ARG A 212 13.45 -12.85 -24.94
CA ARG A 212 12.70 -11.87 -24.18
C ARG A 212 11.20 -12.08 -24.39
N TYR A 213 10.51 -12.45 -23.32
CA TYR A 213 9.05 -12.52 -23.31
C TYR A 213 8.45 -11.26 -22.67
N ALA A 214 7.34 -10.82 -23.22
CA ALA A 214 6.59 -9.67 -22.74
C ALA A 214 5.09 -10.04 -22.66
N GLU A 215 4.43 -9.63 -21.58
CA GLU A 215 3.00 -9.87 -21.37
C GLU A 215 2.39 -8.71 -20.58
N LEU A 216 1.26 -8.17 -21.04
CA LEU A 216 0.37 -7.33 -20.24
C LEU A 216 -0.45 -8.21 -19.29
N GLY A 217 0.26 -8.94 -18.42
CA GLY A 217 -0.32 -10.05 -17.67
C GLY A 217 -1.02 -9.57 -16.41
N THR A 218 -2.32 -9.80 -16.32
CA THR A 218 -3.10 -9.45 -15.13
C THR A 218 -2.79 -10.40 -13.99
N VAL A 219 -2.50 -9.83 -12.82
CA VAL A 219 -2.14 -10.55 -11.60
C VAL A 219 -3.06 -10.10 -10.46
N TYR A 220 -3.17 -10.95 -9.44
CA TYR A 220 -4.06 -10.71 -8.31
C TYR A 220 -3.27 -10.84 -7.00
N ARG A 221 -3.40 -9.85 -6.13
CA ARG A 221 -2.83 -9.84 -4.78
C ARG A 221 -3.90 -9.51 -3.78
N TYR A 222 -3.92 -10.26 -2.70
CA TYR A 222 -4.74 -9.99 -1.54
C TYR A 222 -4.05 -8.89 -0.72
N GLU A 223 -4.29 -7.66 -1.11
CA GLU A 223 -3.87 -6.49 -0.33
C GLU A 223 -4.88 -6.26 0.78
N ARG A 224 -4.41 -5.85 1.96
CA ARG A 224 -5.31 -5.55 3.09
C ARG A 224 -6.29 -4.44 2.70
N SER A 225 -7.55 -4.55 3.13
CA SER A 225 -8.60 -3.59 2.75
C SER A 225 -8.23 -2.13 3.05
N GLY A 226 -7.52 -1.88 4.16
CA GLY A 226 -7.06 -0.55 4.56
C GLY A 226 -5.90 0.03 3.74
N VAL A 227 -5.23 -0.77 2.89
CA VAL A 227 -4.17 -0.28 1.97
C VAL A 227 -4.65 -0.11 0.53
N LEU A 228 -5.84 -0.62 0.21
CA LEU A 228 -6.47 -0.40 -1.07
C LEU A 228 -6.82 1.08 -1.21
N HIS A 229 -6.23 1.73 -2.21
CA HIS A 229 -6.42 3.14 -2.46
C HIS A 229 -6.67 3.32 -3.96
N GLY A 230 -7.85 3.81 -4.30
CA GLY A 230 -8.26 4.11 -5.66
C GLY A 230 -9.40 5.09 -5.67
#